data_AF-A0A9D1BYY9-F1
#
_entry.id   AF-A0A9D1BYY9-F1
#
_cell.length_a   1.000
_cell.length_b   1.000
_cell.length_c   1.000
_cell.angle_alpha   90.00
_cell.angle_beta   90.00
_cell.angle_gamma   90.00
#
_symmetry.space_group_name_H-M   'P 1'
#
loop_
_entity.id
_entity.type
_entity.pdbx_description
1 polymer ?
#
loop_
_entity_poly.entity_id
_entity_poly.type
_entity_poly.pdbx_seq_one_letter_code
_entity_poly.pdbx_strand_id
1 'polypeptide(L)'
;MRDCWWRRSTKVTPTIWHVSRITHHASRDTEVKMCQATVYLGDKEIAREVTWLEPAEEGVRLATFFEEPRVVPGRIRHIDFLKHRVVLEPLGETTAEGAE
;
A
#
# COMPACT_ATOMS: atom_id res chain seq x y z
N MET A 1 37.20 -46.96 34.10
CA MET A 1 37.15 -47.98 35.17
C MET A 1 36.03 -47.56 36.11
N ARG A 2 34.96 -48.38 36.19
CA ARG A 2 34.05 -48.62 37.35
C ARG A 2 33.36 -47.36 37.92
N ASP A 3 32.03 -47.15 37.84
CA ASP A 3 30.89 -48.02 38.12
C ASP A 3 29.66 -47.53 37.32
N CYS A 4 28.84 -48.33 36.61
CA CYS A 4 28.00 -49.45 37.05
C CYS A 4 26.97 -49.09 38.13
N TRP A 5 25.98 -48.25 37.82
CA TRP A 5 24.66 -48.33 38.46
C TRP A 5 23.58 -48.54 37.42
N TRP A 6 22.91 -49.67 37.58
CA TRP A 6 22.11 -50.36 36.59
C TRP A 6 20.69 -50.42 37.15
N ARG A 7 19.80 -49.54 36.69
CA ARG A 7 18.37 -49.61 37.07
C ARG A 7 17.61 -50.35 35.96
N ARG A 8 17.46 -51.66 36.13
CA ARG A 8 16.45 -52.48 35.46
C ARG A 8 15.09 -51.92 35.91
N SER A 9 14.36 -51.25 35.02
CA SER A 9 12.90 -51.15 35.17
C SER A 9 12.26 -51.63 33.88
N THR A 10 11.44 -52.64 34.05
CA THR A 10 10.83 -53.50 33.05
C THR A 10 9.81 -52.77 32.19
N LYS A 11 9.94 -52.98 30.88
CA LYS A 11 8.95 -52.91 29.80
C LYS A 11 7.51 -52.52 30.18
N VAL A 12 7.05 -51.38 29.67
CA VAL A 12 5.70 -51.23 29.09
C VAL A 12 5.86 -50.42 27.79
N THR A 13 5.62 -51.08 26.67
CA THR A 13 5.47 -50.48 25.33
C THR A 13 4.03 -50.02 25.12
N PRO A 14 3.69 -49.37 24.00
CA PRO A 14 4.21 -48.14 23.43
C PRO A 14 3.03 -47.13 23.26
N THR A 15 3.22 -46.09 22.45
CA THR A 15 2.14 -45.27 21.87
C THR A 15 1.55 -44.22 22.82
N ILE A 16 1.99 -42.98 22.66
CA ILE A 16 1.17 -41.89 22.13
C ILE A 16 2.10 -40.69 22.10
N TRP A 17 2.52 -40.36 20.88
CA TRP A 17 3.10 -39.06 20.59
C TRP A 17 2.04 -38.01 20.85
N HIS A 18 2.06 -37.39 22.03
CA HIS A 18 1.45 -36.07 22.18
C HIS A 18 2.40 -35.07 21.51
N VAL A 19 2.32 -35.02 20.18
CA VAL A 19 2.81 -33.86 19.42
C VAL A 19 1.95 -32.70 19.89
N SER A 20 2.55 -31.79 20.65
CA SER A 20 2.02 -30.46 20.92
C SER A 20 1.73 -29.78 19.58
N ARG A 21 0.52 -29.95 19.06
CA ARG A 21 0.03 -29.22 17.91
C ARG A 21 -0.50 -27.89 18.41
N ILE A 22 0.41 -26.99 18.78
CA ILE A 22 0.10 -25.56 18.78
C ILE A 22 -0.04 -25.21 17.29
N THR A 23 -1.26 -25.32 16.78
CA THR A 23 -1.63 -24.69 15.52
C THR A 23 -1.45 -23.19 15.71
N HIS A 24 -0.27 -22.68 15.33
CA HIS A 24 -0.16 -21.27 14.96
C HIS A 24 -1.16 -21.05 13.83
N HIS A 25 -2.27 -20.43 14.18
CA HIS A 25 -3.19 -19.83 13.22
C HIS A 25 -2.42 -18.66 12.59
N ALA A 26 -1.66 -18.97 11.55
CA ALA A 26 -1.01 -17.97 10.72
C ALA A 26 -2.13 -17.22 9.98
N SER A 27 -2.68 -16.21 10.64
CA SER A 27 -3.56 -15.20 10.07
C SER A 27 -2.80 -14.50 8.95
N ARG A 28 -2.91 -15.03 7.72
CA ARG A 28 -2.47 -14.36 6.51
C ARG A 28 -3.61 -13.49 5.99
N ASP A 29 -3.92 -12.44 6.75
CA ASP A 29 -4.62 -11.28 6.18
C ASP A 29 -3.55 -10.38 5.54
N THR A 30 -3.01 -10.82 4.41
CA THR A 30 -2.40 -9.88 3.46
C THR A 30 -3.53 -9.42 2.55
N GLU A 31 -4.43 -8.61 3.11
CA GLU A 31 -5.39 -7.84 2.32
C GLU A 31 -4.56 -6.86 1.48
N VAL A 32 -4.50 -7.09 0.17
CA VAL A 32 -3.88 -6.16 -0.75
C VAL A 32 -4.82 -4.97 -0.85
N LYS A 33 -4.68 -4.00 0.05
CA LYS A 33 -5.45 -2.76 0.02
C LYS A 33 -5.02 -1.97 -1.22
N MET A 34 -5.91 -1.89 -2.20
CA MET A 34 -5.70 -1.11 -3.40
C MET A 34 -5.71 0.37 -3.00
N CYS A 35 -4.53 1.01 -3.07
CA CYS A 35 -4.38 2.43 -2.81
C CYS A 35 -4.59 3.17 -4.12
N GLN A 36 -5.83 3.61 -4.36
CA GLN A 36 -6.23 4.42 -5.51
C GLN A 36 -6.67 5.78 -5.01
N ALA A 37 -6.51 6.82 -5.83
CA ALA A 37 -6.89 8.18 -5.46
C ALA A 37 -7.77 8.87 -6.51
N THR A 38 -8.49 9.88 -6.06
CA THR A 38 -9.21 10.83 -6.93
C THR A 38 -8.39 12.11 -7.06
N VAL A 39 -8.17 12.56 -8.30
CA VAL A 39 -7.39 13.76 -8.60
C VAL A 39 -8.33 14.92 -8.92
N TYR A 40 -8.05 16.08 -8.31
CA TYR A 40 -8.78 17.33 -8.51
C TYR A 40 -7.84 18.40 -9.07
N LEU A 41 -8.35 19.26 -9.95
CA LEU A 41 -7.72 20.51 -10.36
C LEU A 41 -8.50 21.67 -9.73
N GLY A 42 -7.93 22.29 -8.71
CA GLY A 42 -8.69 23.13 -7.78
C GLY A 42 -9.83 22.33 -7.13
N ASP A 43 -11.07 22.75 -7.37
CA ASP A 43 -12.28 22.06 -6.88
C ASP A 43 -12.90 21.09 -7.89
N LYS A 44 -12.38 21.05 -9.13
CA LYS A 44 -12.92 20.20 -10.19
C LYS A 44 -12.30 18.81 -10.14
N GLU A 45 -13.11 17.78 -10.01
CA GLU A 45 -12.67 16.40 -10.19
C GLU A 45 -12.28 16.15 -11.66
N ILE A 46 -11.09 15.60 -11.89
CA ILE A 46 -10.57 15.38 -13.25
C ILE A 46 -10.33 13.91 -13.56
N ALA A 47 -10.03 13.08 -12.56
CA ALA A 47 -9.79 11.64 -12.75
C ALA A 47 -10.11 10.86 -11.46
N ARG A 48 -10.65 9.66 -11.64
CA ARG A 48 -10.90 8.67 -10.58
C ARG A 48 -10.02 7.45 -10.78
N GLU A 49 -9.92 6.61 -9.74
CA GLU A 49 -9.20 5.34 -9.81
C GLU A 49 -7.74 5.51 -10.27
N VAL A 50 -7.11 6.65 -9.91
CA VAL A 50 -5.73 6.95 -10.29
C VAL A 50 -4.80 6.07 -9.47
N THR A 51 -3.97 5.31 -10.18
CA THR A 51 -3.03 4.34 -9.60
C THR A 51 -1.63 4.89 -9.52
N TRP A 52 -1.31 5.85 -10.37
CA TRP A 52 0.02 6.42 -10.49
C TRP A 52 -0.04 7.84 -11.05
N LEU A 53 0.86 8.68 -10.56
CA LEU A 53 1.07 10.03 -11.05
C LEU A 53 2.54 10.43 -10.90
N GLU A 54 3.03 11.24 -11.83
CA GLU A 54 4.37 11.82 -11.78
C GLU A 54 4.35 13.29 -12.25
N PRO A 55 5.21 14.15 -11.69
CA PRO A 55 5.48 15.45 -12.27
C PRO A 55 6.08 15.32 -13.68
N ALA A 56 5.65 16.17 -14.60
CA ALA A 56 6.17 16.30 -15.95
C ALA A 56 6.45 17.78 -16.27
N GLU A 57 7.19 18.07 -17.34
CA GLU A 57 7.52 19.45 -17.72
C GLU A 57 6.26 20.31 -17.97
N GLU A 58 5.25 19.71 -18.60
CA GLU A 58 4.00 20.37 -19.00
C GLU A 58 2.89 20.28 -17.93
N GLY A 59 3.13 19.59 -16.81
CA GLY A 59 2.14 19.44 -15.74
C GLY A 59 2.32 18.16 -14.92
N VAL A 60 1.24 17.41 -14.74
CA VAL A 60 1.24 16.12 -14.03
C VAL A 60 0.73 15.03 -14.97
N ARG A 61 1.53 13.98 -15.15
CA ARG A 61 1.12 12.79 -15.87
C ARG A 61 0.41 11.86 -14.89
N LEU A 62 -0.76 11.38 -15.26
CA LEU A 62 -1.58 10.47 -14.45
C LEU A 62 -1.99 9.24 -15.24
N ALA A 63 -2.07 8.11 -14.56
CA ALA A 63 -2.56 6.84 -15.09
C ALA A 63 -3.67 6.27 -14.21
N THR A 64 -4.71 5.73 -14.85
CA THR A 64 -5.76 4.96 -14.19
C THR A 64 -5.60 3.48 -14.56
N PHE A 65 -6.43 2.60 -14.00
CA PHE A 65 -6.39 1.18 -14.36
C PHE A 65 -6.84 0.88 -15.80
N PHE A 66 -7.73 1.69 -16.37
CA PHE A 66 -8.48 1.35 -17.58
C PHE A 66 -8.30 2.34 -18.74
N GLU A 67 -7.69 3.50 -18.48
CA GLU A 67 -7.48 4.54 -19.48
C GLU A 67 -5.99 4.75 -19.77
N GLU A 68 -5.69 5.29 -20.95
CA GLU A 68 -4.32 5.65 -21.30
C GLU A 68 -3.79 6.78 -20.39
N PRO A 69 -2.50 6.74 -20.01
CA PRO A 69 -1.90 7.83 -19.26
C PRO A 69 -1.99 9.15 -20.02
N ARG A 70 -2.41 10.22 -19.34
CA ARG A 70 -2.51 11.57 -19.91
C ARG A 70 -1.83 12.60 -19.04
N VAL A 71 -1.42 13.71 -19.66
CA VAL A 71 -0.83 14.85 -18.96
C VAL A 71 -1.92 15.88 -18.70
N VAL A 72 -1.96 16.41 -17.48
CA VAL A 72 -2.85 17.49 -17.07
C VAL A 72 -2.01 18.71 -16.68
N PRO A 73 -2.25 19.89 -17.29
CA PRO A 73 -1.56 21.13 -16.91
C PRO A 73 -1.89 21.51 -15.47
N GLY A 74 -0.90 21.37 -14.59
CA GLY A 74 -1.06 21.63 -13.17
C GLY A 74 0.19 21.25 -12.38
N ARG A 75 0.22 21.67 -11.11
CA ARG A 75 1.26 21.27 -10.14
C ARG A 75 0.60 20.60 -8.96
N ILE A 76 1.25 19.59 -8.38
CA ILE A 76 0.75 18.92 -7.18
C ILE A 76 0.81 19.92 -6.02
N ARG A 77 -0.36 20.29 -5.49
CA ARG A 77 -0.48 21.19 -4.33
C ARG A 77 -0.35 20.41 -3.02
N HIS A 78 -1.13 19.35 -2.87
CA HIS A 78 -1.08 18.46 -1.71
C HIS A 78 -1.73 17.10 -2.01
N ILE A 79 -1.40 16.11 -1.17
CA ILE A 79 -1.94 14.75 -1.21
C ILE A 79 -2.53 14.45 0.16
N ASP A 80 -3.82 14.12 0.21
CA ASP A 80 -4.53 13.64 1.40
C ASP A 80 -4.66 12.11 1.31
N PHE A 81 -3.75 11.41 1.99
CA PHE A 81 -3.71 9.95 2.03
C PHE A 81 -4.89 9.34 2.80
N LEU A 82 -5.53 10.07 3.71
CA LEU A 82 -6.67 9.55 4.47
C LEU A 82 -7.94 9.57 3.63
N LYS A 83 -8.09 10.60 2.79
CA LYS A 83 -9.25 10.76 1.90
C LYS A 83 -9.02 10.23 0.49
N HIS A 84 -7.85 9.64 0.24
CA HIS A 84 -7.45 9.18 -1.09
C HIS A 84 -7.61 10.28 -2.16
N ARG A 85 -7.14 11.49 -1.85
CA ARG A 85 -7.34 12.69 -2.68
C ARG A 85 -6.02 13.35 -3.03
N VAL A 86 -5.86 13.70 -4.30
CA VAL A 86 -4.74 14.52 -4.79
C VAL A 86 -5.31 15.81 -5.33
N VAL A 87 -4.75 16.95 -4.93
CA VAL A 87 -5.19 18.27 -5.42
C VAL A 87 -4.05 18.90 -6.20
N LEU A 88 -4.38 19.29 -7.43
CA LEU A 88 -3.53 20.03 -8.34
C LEU A 88 -3.92 21.51 -8.33
N GLU A 89 -2.92 22.39 -8.36
CA GLU A 89 -3.10 23.79 -8.72
C GLU A 89 -2.92 23.96 -10.23
N PRO A 90 -3.80 24.73 -10.89
CA PRO A 90 -3.59 25.10 -12.29
C PRO A 90 -2.24 25.78 -12.47
N LEU A 91 -1.55 25.45 -13.55
CA LEU A 91 -0.50 26.29 -14.08
C LEU A 91 -1.20 27.55 -14.60
N GLY A 92 -1.34 28.57 -13.75
CA GLY A 92 -1.89 29.84 -14.19
C GLY A 92 -1.10 30.31 -15.40
N GLU A 93 -1.80 30.76 -16.44
CA GLU A 93 -1.25 31.87 -17.19
C GLU A 93 -1.01 32.96 -16.14
N THR A 94 0.22 33.45 -16.00
CA THR A 94 0.43 34.74 -15.34
C THR A 94 -0.35 35.76 -16.15
N THR A 95 -1.64 35.94 -15.87
CA THR A 95 -2.33 37.16 -16.25
C THR A 95 -1.70 38.23 -15.37
N ALA A 96 -0.79 38.97 -15.98
CA ALA A 96 -0.29 40.22 -15.45
C ALA A 96 -1.46 41.19 -15.30
N GLU A 97 -2.15 41.15 -14.16
CA GLU A 97 -3.06 42.20 -13.73
C GLU A 97 -2.65 42.61 -12.32
N GLY A 98 -1.92 43.73 -12.27
CA GLY A 98 -1.36 44.30 -11.05
C GLY A 98 -0.33 45.40 -11.34
N ALA A 99 -0.61 46.23 -12.35
CA ALA A 99 -0.02 47.56 -12.45
C ALA A 99 -1.17 48.56 -12.28
N GLU A 100 -1.34 49.06 -11.06
CA GLU A 100 -1.73 50.45 -10.81
C GLU A 100 -1.23 50.89 -9.42
#